data_AF-A0A7W7QTN7-F1
#
_entry.id   AF-A0A7W7QTN7-F1
#
_cell.length_a   1.000
_cell.length_b   1.000
_cell.length_c   1.000
_cell.angle_alpha   90.00
_cell.angle_beta   90.00
_cell.angle_gamma   90.00
#
_symmetry.space_group_name_H-M   'P 1'
#
loop_
_entity.id
_entity.type
_entity.pdbx_description
1 polymer ?
#
loop_
_entity_poly.entity_id
_entity_poly.type
_entity_poly.pdbx_seq_one_letter_code
_entity_poly.pdbx_strand_id
1 'polypeptide(L)'
;MVPTLFGRIQTRLFLLATVGVVVTLLIVPVLPGSSGALGARYANALLVLLAVAVLGIVWELIYHFLMQFRWEKDWPTLFGLLTLVPEGLLLYFLLRSGAVDFIDPVPPAAFWTHFTVVWVCMWLVANGPMRVPFIRWRFRGGRVL
;
A
#
# COMPACT_ATOMS: atom_id res chain seq x y z
N MET A 1 -4.45 21.04 3.96
CA MET A 1 -3.56 20.65 5.07
C MET A 1 -2.32 20.07 4.43
N VAL A 2 -1.12 20.53 4.78
CA VAL A 2 0.10 20.00 4.17
C VAL A 2 0.63 18.87 5.06
N PRO A 3 0.51 17.60 4.63
CA PRO A 3 1.02 16.50 5.43
C PRO A 3 2.55 16.51 5.45
N THR A 4 3.11 16.24 6.63
CA THR A 4 4.56 16.09 6.81
C THR A 4 5.01 14.75 6.21
N LEU A 5 6.26 14.65 5.74
CA LEU A 5 6.81 13.37 5.25
C LEU A 5 6.62 12.25 6.28
N PHE A 6 6.92 12.53 7.55
CA PHE A 6 6.76 11.58 8.63
C PHE A 6 5.29 11.15 8.83
N GLY A 7 4.35 12.09 8.78
CA GLY A 7 2.93 11.78 8.85
C GLY A 7 2.44 10.91 7.68
N ARG A 8 2.94 11.16 6.46
CA ARG A 8 2.62 10.33 5.28
C ARG A 8 3.08 8.89 5.46
N ILE A 9 4.35 8.71 5.83
CA ILE A 9 4.92 7.38 6.08
C ILE A 9 4.17 6.66 7.21
N GLN A 10 3.91 7.34 8.33
CA GLN A 10 3.14 6.76 9.44
C GLN A 10 1.74 6.34 9.03
N THR A 11 1.00 7.21 8.32
CA THR A 11 -0.36 6.90 7.86
C THR A 11 -0.35 5.70 6.94
N ARG A 12 0.58 5.65 5.98
CA ARG A 12 0.70 4.55 5.03
C ARG A 12 0.98 3.24 5.74
N LEU A 13 2.01 3.21 6.58
CA LEU A 13 2.39 2.00 7.32
C LEU A 13 1.28 1.56 8.27
N PHE A 14 0.61 2.50 8.95
CA PHE A 14 -0.51 2.20 9.82
C PHE A 14 -1.66 1.55 9.05
N LEU A 15 -2.08 2.14 7.92
CA LEU A 15 -3.16 1.58 7.09
C LEU A 15 -2.78 0.24 6.49
N LEU A 16 -1.53 0.07 6.07
CA LEU A 16 -1.06 -1.20 5.51
C LEU A 16 -0.98 -2.29 6.58
N ALA A 17 -0.50 -1.97 7.78
CA ALA A 17 -0.44 -2.91 8.91
C ALA A 17 -1.83 -3.28 9.47
N THR A 18 -2.81 -2.39 9.36
CA THR A 18 -4.17 -2.64 9.86
C THR A 18 -5.08 -3.12 8.74
N VAL A 19 -5.50 -2.23 7.85
CA VAL A 19 -6.39 -2.52 6.72
C VAL A 19 -5.75 -3.52 5.77
N GLY A 20 -4.48 -3.31 5.39
CA GLY A 20 -3.79 -4.19 4.45
C GLY A 20 -3.69 -5.63 4.95
N VAL A 21 -3.33 -5.83 6.23
CA VAL A 21 -3.28 -7.17 6.85
C VAL A 21 -4.67 -7.78 6.93
N VAL A 22 -5.67 -7.06 7.44
CA VAL A 22 -7.05 -7.58 7.56
C VAL A 22 -7.61 -7.99 6.19
N VAL A 23 -7.46 -7.14 5.18
CA VAL A 23 -7.92 -7.43 3.82
C VAL A 23 -7.14 -8.60 3.22
N THR A 24 -5.82 -8.67 3.45
CA THR A 24 -5.00 -9.81 3.02
C THR A 24 -5.51 -11.12 3.63
N LEU A 25 -5.81 -11.13 4.94
CA LEU A 25 -6.32 -12.32 5.61
C LEU A 25 -7.66 -12.79 5.01
N LEU A 26 -8.52 -11.85 4.61
CA LEU A 26 -9.83 -12.15 4.04
C LEU A 26 -9.75 -12.62 2.57
N ILE A 27 -8.84 -12.05 1.77
CA ILE A 27 -8.81 -12.31 0.33
C ILE A 27 -7.98 -13.54 -0.05
N VAL A 28 -6.94 -13.87 0.73
CA VAL A 28 -6.00 -14.96 0.42
C VAL A 28 -6.69 -16.29 0.06
N PRO A 29 -7.75 -16.76 0.76
CA PRO A 29 -8.44 -18.00 0.43
C PRO A 29 -9.05 -18.02 -0.98
N VAL A 30 -9.46 -16.86 -1.50
CA VAL A 30 -10.23 -16.72 -2.75
C VAL A 30 -9.34 -16.25 -3.91
N LEU A 31 -8.02 -16.10 -3.71
CA LEU A 31 -7.12 -15.63 -4.76
C LEU A 31 -7.09 -16.59 -5.97
N PRO A 32 -7.18 -16.04 -7.20
CA PRO A 32 -7.22 -16.84 -8.41
C PRO A 32 -5.85 -17.46 -8.71
N GLY A 33 -5.84 -18.75 -9.05
CA GLY A 33 -4.62 -19.45 -9.49
C GLY A 33 -3.62 -19.77 -8.36
N SER A 34 -3.93 -19.44 -7.10
CA SER A 34 -3.09 -19.85 -5.98
C SER A 34 -3.32 -21.33 -5.65
N SER A 35 -2.33 -22.15 -5.97
CA SER A 35 -2.24 -23.56 -5.57
C SER A 35 -1.29 -23.73 -4.39
N GLY A 36 -1.40 -24.83 -3.65
CA GLY A 36 -0.53 -25.14 -2.51
C GLY A 36 -1.18 -24.98 -1.14
N ALA A 37 -0.40 -25.26 -0.09
CA ALA A 37 -0.87 -25.22 1.29
C ALA A 37 -1.31 -23.80 1.70
N LEU A 38 -2.40 -23.70 2.46
CA LEU A 38 -2.95 -22.42 2.93
C LEU A 38 -1.90 -21.58 3.67
N GLY A 39 -1.08 -22.21 4.52
CA GLY A 39 -0.02 -21.51 5.26
C GLY A 39 1.00 -20.81 4.34
N ALA A 40 1.43 -21.48 3.27
CA ALA A 40 2.35 -20.90 2.29
C ALA A 40 1.70 -19.72 1.53
N ARG A 41 0.41 -19.82 1.21
CA ARG A 41 -0.34 -18.73 0.55
C ARG A 41 -0.40 -17.48 1.43
N TYR A 42 -0.66 -17.64 2.73
CA TYR A 42 -0.65 -16.51 3.66
C TYR A 42 0.75 -15.92 3.85
N ALA A 43 1.76 -16.76 4.03
CA ALA A 43 3.14 -16.31 4.17
C ALA A 43 3.56 -15.48 2.95
N ASN A 44 3.29 -15.98 1.75
CA ASN A 44 3.65 -15.29 0.52
C ASN A 44 2.89 -13.96 0.34
N ALA A 45 1.58 -13.93 0.61
CA ALA A 45 0.79 -12.71 0.52
C ALA A 45 1.22 -11.64 1.55
N LEU A 46 1.61 -12.05 2.76
CA LEU A 46 2.14 -11.14 3.78
C LEU A 46 3.53 -10.61 3.41
N LEU A 47 4.38 -11.43 2.78
CA LEU A 47 5.68 -10.97 2.25
C LEU A 47 5.50 -9.97 1.10
N VAL A 48 4.54 -10.20 0.20
CA VAL A 48 4.16 -9.21 -0.82
C VAL A 48 3.70 -7.91 -0.17
N LEU A 49 2.84 -7.99 0.86
CA LEU A 49 2.38 -6.82 1.60
C LEU A 49 3.55 -6.07 2.26
N LEU A 50 4.52 -6.79 2.82
CA LEU A 50 5.74 -6.21 3.37
C LEU A 50 6.58 -5.52 2.29
N ALA A 51 6.72 -6.13 1.10
CA ALA A 51 7.42 -5.52 -0.03
C ALA A 51 6.75 -4.21 -0.48
N VAL A 52 5.40 -4.17 -0.53
CA VAL A 52 4.62 -2.95 -0.76
C VAL A 52 4.91 -1.90 0.32
N ALA A 53 5.03 -2.31 1.58
CA ALA A 53 5.34 -1.38 2.67
C ALA A 53 6.70 -0.70 2.47
N VAL A 54 7.74 -1.49 2.14
CA VAL A 54 9.11 -1.00 1.95
C VAL A 54 9.22 -0.11 0.71
N LEU A 55 8.74 -0.58 -0.44
CA LEU A 55 8.72 0.22 -1.67
C LEU A 55 7.88 1.48 -1.50
N GLY A 56 6.80 1.37 -0.75
CA GLY A 56 5.92 2.48 -0.43
C GLY A 56 6.63 3.63 0.29
N ILE A 57 7.59 3.35 1.18
CA ILE A 57 8.39 4.40 1.84
C ILE A 57 9.21 5.17 0.80
N VAL A 58 9.84 4.47 -0.14
CA VAL A 58 10.59 5.09 -1.25
C VAL A 58 9.66 5.96 -2.09
N TRP A 59 8.45 5.48 -2.36
CA TRP A 59 7.46 6.23 -3.11
C TRP A 59 6.97 7.49 -2.38
N GLU A 60 6.81 7.43 -1.05
CA GLU A 60 6.49 8.62 -0.24
C GLU A 60 7.61 9.66 -0.31
N LEU A 61 8.88 9.26 -0.35
CA LEU A 61 10.01 10.19 -0.51
C LEU A 61 9.96 10.89 -1.87
N ILE A 62 9.75 10.13 -2.95
CA ILE A 62 9.63 10.67 -4.31
C ILE A 62 8.42 11.60 -4.40
N TYR A 63 7.27 11.16 -3.91
CA TYR A 63 6.05 11.96 -3.90
C TYR A 63 6.25 13.26 -3.13
N HIS A 64 6.85 13.19 -1.93
CA HIS A 64 7.09 14.37 -1.10
C HIS A 64 8.07 15.33 -1.75
N PHE A 65 9.12 14.83 -2.41
CA PHE A 65 10.04 15.63 -3.19
C PHE A 65 9.34 16.36 -4.33
N LEU A 66 8.55 15.65 -5.14
CA LEU A 66 7.82 16.23 -6.27
C LEU A 66 6.76 17.26 -5.82
N MET A 67 6.13 17.02 -4.67
CA MET A 67 5.16 17.92 -4.04
C MET A 67 5.77 19.28 -3.68
N GLN A 68 7.09 19.37 -3.42
CA GLN A 68 7.76 20.63 -3.10
C GLN A 68 7.79 21.62 -4.28
N PHE A 69 7.64 21.17 -5.52
CA PHE A 69 7.63 22.07 -6.68
C PHE A 69 6.26 22.70 -6.95
N ARG A 70 5.20 22.24 -6.26
CA ARG A 70 3.84 22.77 -6.43
C ARG A 70 3.59 23.99 -5.56
N TRP A 71 2.78 24.91 -6.06
CA TRP A 71 2.31 26.08 -5.31
C TRP A 71 1.55 25.70 -4.04
N GLU A 72 0.59 24.78 -4.16
CA GLU A 72 -0.25 24.31 -3.05
C GLU A 72 0.47 23.35 -2.10
N LYS A 73 1.67 22.88 -2.50
CA LYS A 73 2.44 21.88 -1.77
C LYS A 73 1.61 20.66 -1.37
N ASP A 74 0.64 20.24 -2.17
CA ASP A 74 -0.13 18.99 -2.00
C ASP A 74 -0.70 18.53 -3.34
N TRP A 75 -1.09 17.26 -3.45
CA TRP A 75 -1.76 16.75 -4.65
C TRP A 75 -3.22 16.36 -4.37
N PRO A 76 -4.09 16.42 -5.39
CA PRO A 76 -5.41 15.80 -5.33
C PRO A 76 -5.34 14.33 -4.90
N THR A 77 -6.31 13.91 -4.08
CA THR A 77 -6.40 12.54 -3.52
C THR A 77 -6.47 11.46 -4.60
N LEU A 78 -6.97 11.80 -5.80
CA LEU A 78 -7.01 10.91 -6.96
C LEU A 78 -5.60 10.51 -7.42
N PHE A 79 -4.60 11.38 -7.30
CA PHE A 79 -3.22 11.00 -7.64
C PHE A 79 -2.68 9.91 -6.72
N GLY A 80 -3.10 9.88 -5.45
CA GLY A 80 -2.80 8.75 -4.56
C GLY A 80 -3.50 7.45 -4.93
N LEU A 81 -4.61 7.50 -5.69
CA LEU A 81 -5.18 6.29 -6.29
C LEU A 81 -4.37 5.87 -7.52
N LEU A 82 -4.01 6.83 -8.38
CA LEU A 82 -3.26 6.58 -9.61
C LEU A 82 -1.86 6.02 -9.35
N THR A 83 -1.24 6.28 -8.20
CA THR A 83 0.04 5.66 -7.81
C THR A 83 -0.04 4.14 -7.69
N LEU A 84 -1.24 3.54 -7.63
CA LEU A 84 -1.47 2.10 -7.81
C LEU A 84 -0.78 1.58 -9.07
N VAL A 85 -0.85 2.32 -10.17
CA VAL A 85 -0.35 1.87 -11.48
C VAL A 85 1.18 1.76 -11.49
N PRO A 86 1.96 2.84 -11.26
CA PRO A 86 3.41 2.74 -11.30
C PRO A 86 3.96 1.85 -10.18
N GLU A 87 3.36 1.88 -8.99
CA GLU A 87 3.84 1.06 -7.86
C GLU A 87 3.54 -0.42 -8.07
N GLY A 88 2.33 -0.75 -8.53
CA GLY A 88 1.94 -2.12 -8.87
C GLY A 88 2.78 -2.70 -10.00
N LEU A 89 3.04 -1.91 -11.05
CA LEU A 89 3.92 -2.32 -12.14
C LEU A 89 5.36 -2.55 -11.65
N LEU A 90 5.92 -1.62 -10.88
CA LEU A 90 7.27 -1.75 -10.35
C LEU A 90 7.41 -3.02 -9.51
N LEU A 91 6.49 -3.25 -8.57
CA LEU A 91 6.52 -4.44 -7.73
C LEU A 91 6.31 -5.72 -8.56
N TYR A 92 5.38 -5.72 -9.51
CA TYR A 92 5.14 -6.87 -10.38
C TYR A 92 6.41 -7.26 -11.17
N PHE A 93 7.08 -6.28 -11.78
CA PHE A 93 8.33 -6.55 -12.52
C PHE A 93 9.47 -6.96 -11.59
N LEU A 94 9.54 -6.40 -10.37
CA LEU A 94 10.54 -6.78 -9.38
C LEU A 94 10.37 -8.24 -8.91
N LEU A 95 9.13 -8.67 -8.72
CA LEU A 95 8.82 -10.07 -8.41
C LEU A 95 9.10 -10.99 -9.59
N ARG A 96 8.82 -10.53 -10.83
CA ARG A 96 9.04 -11.33 -12.04
C ARG A 96 10.50 -11.47 -12.43
N SER A 97 11.34 -10.48 -12.12
CA SER A 97 12.77 -10.51 -12.42
C SER A 97 13.56 -11.45 -11.51
N GLY A 98 12.95 -11.97 -10.44
CA GLY A 98 13.64 -12.76 -9.42
C GLY A 98 14.59 -11.91 -8.57
N ALA A 99 14.47 -10.57 -8.57
CA ALA A 99 15.28 -9.73 -7.69
C ALA A 99 14.93 -9.91 -6.19
N VAL A 100 13.85 -10.65 -5.91
CA VAL A 100 13.33 -10.91 -4.56
C VAL A 100 13.26 -12.43 -4.36
N ASP A 101 14.37 -13.03 -3.95
CA ASP A 101 14.51 -14.48 -3.81
C ASP A 101 13.70 -15.09 -2.65
N PHE A 102 13.18 -14.26 -1.75
CA PHE A 102 12.43 -14.71 -0.57
C PHE A 102 10.90 -14.78 -0.78
N ILE A 103 10.40 -14.42 -1.97
CA ILE A 103 8.96 -14.46 -2.31
C ILE A 103 8.77 -15.52 -3.40
N ASP A 104 7.96 -16.54 -3.10
CA ASP A 104 7.65 -17.58 -4.08
C ASP A 104 6.92 -16.97 -5.30
N PRO A 105 7.15 -17.47 -6.53
CA PRO A 105 6.51 -16.96 -7.72
C PRO A 105 4.98 -16.90 -7.58
N VAL A 106 4.44 -15.68 -7.56
CA VAL A 106 3.01 -15.44 -7.43
C VAL A 106 2.37 -15.46 -8.83
N PRO A 107 1.25 -16.18 -9.03
CA PRO A 107 0.48 -16.09 -10.26
C PRO A 107 0.08 -14.64 -10.55
N PRO A 108 0.21 -14.13 -11.79
CA PRO A 108 -0.10 -12.74 -12.11
C PRO A 108 -1.51 -12.32 -11.69
N ALA A 109 -2.50 -13.20 -11.89
CA ALA A 109 -3.87 -12.95 -11.47
C ALA A 109 -3.99 -12.78 -9.93
N ALA A 110 -3.35 -13.66 -9.15
CA ALA A 110 -3.35 -13.56 -7.70
C ALA A 110 -2.72 -12.25 -7.22
N PHE A 111 -1.58 -11.86 -7.80
CA PHE A 111 -0.90 -10.61 -7.46
C PHE A 111 -1.78 -9.38 -7.73
N TRP A 112 -2.29 -9.23 -8.96
CA TRP A 112 -3.07 -8.05 -9.33
C TRP A 112 -4.39 -7.96 -8.57
N THR A 113 -5.05 -9.09 -8.30
CA THR A 113 -6.25 -9.12 -7.47
C THR A 113 -5.94 -8.72 -6.02
N HIS A 114 -4.93 -9.32 -5.40
CA HIS A 114 -4.53 -8.99 -4.03
C HIS A 114 -4.14 -7.52 -3.90
N PHE A 115 -3.21 -7.06 -4.73
CA PHE A 115 -2.69 -5.70 -4.71
C PHE A 115 -3.78 -4.66 -4.93
N THR A 116 -4.63 -4.83 -5.95
CA THR A 116 -5.69 -3.86 -6.27
C THR A 116 -6.72 -3.79 -5.16
N VAL A 117 -7.16 -4.91 -4.60
CA VAL A 117 -8.17 -4.91 -3.53
C VAL A 117 -7.61 -4.27 -2.27
N VAL A 118 -6.40 -4.65 -1.84
CA VAL A 118 -5.74 -4.03 -0.68
C VAL A 118 -5.60 -2.51 -0.88
N TRP A 119 -5.16 -2.08 -2.06
CA TRP A 119 -4.95 -0.68 -2.37
C TRP A 119 -6.25 0.14 -2.35
N VAL A 120 -7.31 -0.36 -3.01
CA VAL A 120 -8.61 0.32 -3.04
C VAL A 120 -9.19 0.41 -1.64
N CYS A 121 -9.13 -0.66 -0.84
CA CYS A 121 -9.57 -0.64 0.55
C CYS A 121 -8.78 0.39 1.37
N MET A 122 -7.45 0.40 1.27
CA MET A 122 -6.61 1.40 1.95
C MET A 122 -6.97 2.83 1.53
N TRP A 123 -7.13 3.07 0.23
CA TRP A 123 -7.48 4.39 -0.30
C TRP A 123 -8.86 4.86 0.19
N LEU A 124 -9.86 3.97 0.21
CA LEU A 124 -11.20 4.28 0.74
C LEU A 124 -11.12 4.64 2.23
N VAL A 125 -10.40 3.84 3.03
CA VAL A 125 -10.23 4.08 4.47
C VAL A 125 -9.51 5.40 4.72
N ALA A 126 -8.44 5.71 3.96
CA ALA A 126 -7.69 6.95 4.08
C ALA A 126 -8.53 8.20 3.79
N ASN A 127 -9.48 8.11 2.84
CA ASN A 127 -10.31 9.24 2.45
C ASN A 127 -11.52 9.48 3.36
N GLY A 128 -12.08 8.42 3.95
CA GLY A 128 -13.29 8.51 4.79
C GLY A 128 -13.07 8.02 6.23
N PRO A 129 -13.19 6.71 6.49
CA PRO A 129 -13.23 6.13 7.84
C PRO A 129 -12.11 6.56 8.78
N MET A 130 -10.87 6.74 8.30
CA MET A 130 -9.73 7.14 9.14
C MET A 130 -9.95 8.47 9.87
N ARG A 131 -10.77 9.36 9.32
CA ARG A 131 -11.04 10.70 9.87
C ARG A 131 -11.99 10.68 11.07
N VAL A 132 -12.71 9.58 11.30
CA VAL A 132 -13.67 9.43 12.40
C VAL A 132 -12.95 9.12 13.73
N PRO A 133 -12.13 8.06 13.85
CA PRO A 133 -11.44 7.76 15.11
C PRO A 133 -10.27 8.73 15.37
N PHE A 134 -9.61 9.24 14.32
CA PHE A 134 -8.45 10.12 14.47
C PHE A 134 -8.77 11.57 14.10
N ILE A 135 -9.61 12.23 14.90
CA ILE A 135 -10.02 13.63 14.70
C ILE A 135 -8.80 14.57 14.63
N ARG A 136 -7.75 14.30 15.42
CA ARG A 136 -6.53 15.12 15.50
C ARG A 136 -5.50 14.84 14.39
N TRP A 137 -5.64 13.75 13.64
CA TRP A 137 -4.69 13.35 12.58
C TRP A 137 -4.46 14.45 11.55
N ARG A 138 -5.55 15.13 11.19
CA ARG A 138 -5.55 16.28 10.29
C ARG A 138 -4.74 17.46 10.84
N PHE A 139 -4.92 17.78 12.13
CA PHE A 139 -4.20 18.89 12.78
C PHE A 139 -2.72 18.59 13.05
N ARG A 140 -2.31 17.32 13.02
CA ARG A 140 -0.91 16.88 13.22
C ARG A 140 -0.17 16.59 11.91
N GLY A 141 -0.65 17.10 10.78
CA GLY A 141 0.01 16.90 9.48
C GLY A 141 0.11 15.44 9.06
N GLY A 142 -0.92 14.64 9.39
CA GLY A 142 -1.02 13.23 9.05
C GLY A 142 -0.37 12.27 10.05
N ARG A 143 0.05 12.72 11.23
CA ARG A 143 0.64 11.82 12.24
C ARG A 143 -0.43 11.06 13.00
N VAL A 144 -0.23 9.75 13.14
CA VAL A 144 -1.13 8.86 13.90
C VAL A 144 -0.69 8.75 15.36
N LEU A 145 0.60 8.98 15.64
CA LEU A 145 1.22 9.03 16.97
C LEU A 145 1.69 10.45 17.29
#